data_AF-A0A4P5VTK0-F1
#
_entry.id   AF-A0A4P5VTK0-F1
#
_cell.length_a   1.000
_cell.length_b   1.000
_cell.length_c   1.000
_cell.angle_alpha   90.00
_cell.angle_beta   90.00
_cell.angle_gamma   90.00
#
_symmetry.space_group_name_H-M   'P 1'
#
loop_
_entity.id
_entity.type
_entity.pdbx_description
1 polymer ?
#
loop_
_entity_poly.entity_id
_entity_poly.type
_entity_poly.pdbx_seq_one_letter_code
_entity_poly.pdbx_strand_id
1 'polypeptide(L)'
;MRAAVPLMLLLLCAGCDAPPPARPATANGPGSHDRPAGKEPPPLAIPADDPLWSRLSGLQDSPRAYGEASWDDVRMRVVGHLAILGRDRARWAAMQGDWAACAARYDESAASMRALHLSGTTGPPIREALVAAAERDAGLCRAVATGVEPSPSPGTIAPLRARWVSLVVRDGKGEDVRSDASALAADARRVVAPNDLSLDAFGSFEERHALRVRLVQAWADTVSPFTPTEPFDYWTAEEITRAAGGIAAAADAVASGEKPSAATLDRLPPRPTAPYTAAELGSLVTGDSTIDTLGFAGPRAIGTLSRLGADDPEHLPWLEAAATALNAAPAAEAPALVARLAAELAEYPGGIRYYAIKQLQNSAVRHLAREGHYGEALQVLAANQPLHNQDWACPDRAAILIAIEARLLLLSGAPTTEATAERGLREADAFLAHVASRETGGSGPPKR
;
A
#
# COMPACT_ATOMS: atom_id res chain seq x y z
N MET A 1 44.35 -30.07 7.17
CA MET A 1 45.31 -29.19 6.45
C MET A 1 44.50 -28.31 5.50
N ARG A 2 44.25 -27.06 5.90
CA ARG A 2 43.44 -26.09 5.16
C ARG A 2 44.40 -25.14 4.44
N ALA A 3 44.24 -25.01 3.12
CA ALA A 3 44.99 -24.07 2.32
C ALA A 3 44.42 -22.65 2.49
N ALA A 4 45.31 -21.69 2.66
CA ALA A 4 45.04 -20.28 2.80
C ALA A 4 44.68 -19.64 1.45
N VAL A 5 43.68 -18.76 1.46
CA VAL A 5 43.37 -17.84 0.35
C VAL A 5 43.69 -16.42 0.84
N PRO A 6 44.41 -15.60 0.05
CA PRO A 6 44.94 -14.34 0.53
C PRO A 6 43.88 -13.23 0.51
N LEU A 7 43.82 -12.51 1.63
CA LEU A 7 43.07 -11.29 1.83
C LEU A 7 43.80 -10.14 1.11
N MET A 8 43.21 -9.60 0.04
CA MET A 8 43.74 -8.44 -0.66
C MET A 8 43.02 -7.17 -0.18
N LEU A 9 43.80 -6.27 0.42
CA LEU A 9 43.48 -4.89 0.74
C LEU A 9 43.00 -4.12 -0.51
N LEU A 10 41.99 -3.27 -0.34
CA LEU A 10 41.87 -2.03 -1.10
C LEU A 10 41.39 -0.91 -0.18
N LEU A 11 42.21 0.14 -0.14
CA LEU A 11 42.11 1.35 0.66
C LEU A 11 41.05 2.33 0.12
N LEU A 12 40.36 2.97 1.07
CA LEU A 12 40.03 4.41 1.18
C LEU A 12 39.60 5.18 -0.08
N CYS A 13 38.33 5.60 -0.07
CA CYS A 13 37.98 7.01 -0.33
C CYS A 13 37.19 7.53 0.88
N ALA A 14 37.80 8.47 1.59
CA ALA A 14 37.15 9.30 2.59
C ALA A 14 36.43 10.47 1.90
N GLY A 15 35.32 10.92 2.50
CA GLY A 15 34.90 12.31 2.45
C GLY A 15 33.97 12.72 1.32
N CYS A 16 32.67 12.45 1.50
CA CYS A 16 31.61 13.37 1.08
C CYS A 16 30.46 13.25 2.09
N ASP A 17 30.63 13.87 3.26
CA ASP A 17 29.49 14.33 4.05
C ASP A 17 28.80 15.46 3.27
N ALA A 18 28.00 15.09 2.29
CA ALA A 18 27.02 16.02 1.75
C ALA A 18 25.85 16.03 2.75
N PRO A 19 25.53 17.18 3.39
CA PRO A 19 24.28 17.27 4.13
C PRO A 19 23.14 16.91 3.18
N PRO A 20 22.06 16.27 3.67
CA PRO A 20 20.89 16.01 2.84
C PRO A 20 20.48 17.32 2.16
N PRO A 21 20.09 17.29 0.88
CA PRO A 21 19.69 18.50 0.17
C PRO A 21 18.65 19.21 1.01
N ALA A 22 18.95 20.47 1.36
CA ALA A 22 18.02 21.31 2.09
C ALA A 22 16.68 21.26 1.33
N ARG A 23 15.61 20.91 2.05
CA ARG A 23 14.25 21.04 1.51
C ARG A 23 14.17 22.43 0.88
N PRO A 24 13.73 22.58 -0.38
CA PRO A 24 13.38 23.89 -0.87
C PRO A 24 12.39 24.46 0.15
N ALA A 25 12.75 25.58 0.76
CA ALA A 25 11.85 26.32 1.60
C ALA A 25 10.67 26.69 0.71
N THR A 26 9.63 25.87 0.72
CA THR A 26 8.35 26.26 0.14
C THR A 26 7.93 27.45 0.96
N ALA A 27 8.01 28.63 0.35
CA ALA A 27 7.40 29.85 0.78
C ALA A 27 5.87 29.66 0.76
N ASN A 28 5.38 28.84 1.66
CA ASN A 28 3.99 28.77 2.06
C ASN A 28 4.02 29.16 3.53
N GLY A 29 3.86 30.45 3.81
CA GLY A 29 3.25 30.85 5.07
C GLY A 29 1.89 30.15 5.24
N PRO A 30 1.22 30.31 6.37
CA PRO A 30 -0.12 29.77 6.58
C PRO A 30 -1.10 30.53 5.68
N GLY A 31 -1.05 30.25 4.38
CA GLY A 31 -2.08 30.61 3.43
C GLY A 31 -3.28 29.79 3.85
N SER A 32 -4.27 30.46 4.43
CA SER A 32 -5.62 29.96 4.49
C SER A 32 -5.98 29.52 3.07
N HIS A 33 -6.04 28.20 2.84
CA HIS A 33 -6.86 27.71 1.75
C HIS A 33 -8.26 28.24 2.05
N ASP A 34 -8.71 29.21 1.25
CA ASP A 34 -10.00 29.89 1.42
C ASP A 34 -11.07 28.83 1.69
N ARG A 35 -11.53 28.77 2.95
CA ARG A 35 -12.69 27.97 3.30
C ARG A 35 -13.90 28.69 2.71
N PRO A 36 -14.67 28.07 1.79
CA PRO A 36 -15.98 28.59 1.47
C PRO A 36 -16.80 28.69 2.76
N ALA A 37 -17.42 29.85 2.98
CA ALA A 37 -18.28 30.08 4.14
C ALA A 37 -19.37 28.98 4.22
N GLY A 38 -19.57 28.41 5.41
CA GLY A 38 -20.60 27.38 5.65
C GLY A 38 -20.12 25.91 5.58
N LYS A 39 -18.82 25.64 5.55
CA LYS A 39 -18.29 24.27 5.67
C LYS A 39 -18.06 23.89 7.14
N GLU A 40 -18.55 22.71 7.53
CA GLU A 40 -18.20 22.07 8.80
C GLU A 40 -16.66 21.98 8.92
N PRO A 41 -16.09 22.24 10.11
CA PRO A 41 -14.65 22.13 10.29
C PRO A 41 -14.21 20.69 9.97
N PRO A 42 -13.07 20.50 9.27
CA PRO A 42 -12.49 19.18 9.13
C PRO A 42 -12.23 18.59 10.53
N PRO A 43 -12.31 17.27 10.70
CA PRO A 43 -12.31 16.62 12.01
C PRO A 43 -11.07 16.93 12.89
N LEU A 44 -9.98 17.38 12.26
CA LEU A 44 -8.76 17.86 12.90
C LEU A 44 -8.97 19.00 13.91
N ALA A 45 -10.03 19.81 13.78
CA ALA A 45 -10.29 20.95 14.64
C ALA A 45 -11.38 20.70 15.70
N ILE A 46 -11.89 19.48 15.83
CA ILE A 46 -12.91 19.14 16.82
C ILE A 46 -12.24 18.91 18.20
N PRO A 47 -12.64 19.65 19.26
CA PRO A 47 -12.17 19.43 20.63
C PRO A 47 -12.39 18.00 21.12
N ALA A 48 -11.56 17.45 22.01
CA ALA A 48 -11.68 16.05 22.46
C ALA A 48 -12.98 15.76 23.23
N ASP A 49 -13.53 16.76 23.88
CA ASP A 49 -14.78 16.72 24.66
C ASP A 49 -16.01 17.06 23.82
N ASP A 50 -15.85 17.31 22.52
CA ASP A 50 -16.97 17.66 21.65
C ASP A 50 -17.96 16.47 21.54
N PRO A 51 -19.26 16.69 21.83
CA PRO A 51 -20.30 15.66 21.69
C PRO A 51 -20.38 15.07 20.29
N LEU A 52 -19.87 15.77 19.26
CA LEU A 52 -19.81 15.29 17.89
C LEU A 52 -19.03 13.98 17.78
N TRP A 53 -18.00 13.75 18.61
CA TRP A 53 -17.29 12.47 18.62
C TRP A 53 -18.23 11.31 18.91
N SER A 54 -19.13 11.44 19.89
CA SER A 54 -20.10 10.38 20.22
C SER A 54 -21.09 10.08 19.09
N ARG A 55 -21.25 11.00 18.13
CA ARG A 55 -22.16 10.87 16.97
C ARG A 55 -21.47 10.30 15.74
N LEU A 56 -20.14 10.26 15.71
CA LEU A 56 -19.34 9.69 14.63
C LEU A 56 -19.09 8.18 14.78
N SER A 57 -19.87 7.47 15.60
CA SER A 57 -19.77 6.01 15.72
C SER A 57 -20.49 5.30 14.56
N GLY A 58 -19.81 4.36 13.90
CA GLY A 58 -20.41 3.53 12.84
C GLY A 58 -20.37 4.17 11.46
N LEU A 59 -21.09 3.56 10.51
CA LEU A 59 -21.16 4.06 9.13
C LEU A 59 -21.84 5.44 9.08
N GLN A 60 -21.23 6.37 8.36
CA GLN A 60 -21.69 7.75 8.24
C GLN A 60 -22.75 7.93 7.14
N ASP A 61 -23.65 8.88 7.32
CA ASP A 61 -24.82 9.08 6.45
C ASP A 61 -24.60 10.12 5.34
N SER A 62 -23.42 10.73 5.27
CA SER A 62 -23.08 11.68 4.21
C SER A 62 -21.62 11.52 3.77
N PRO A 63 -21.29 11.83 2.50
CA PRO A 63 -19.90 11.79 2.04
C PRO A 63 -19.02 12.81 2.78
N ARG A 64 -19.59 13.93 3.22
CA ARG A 64 -18.87 14.98 3.96
C ARG A 64 -18.37 14.50 5.33
N ALA A 65 -19.11 13.61 5.98
CA ALA A 65 -18.68 12.99 7.24
C ALA A 65 -17.45 12.09 7.06
N TYR A 66 -17.23 11.58 5.84
CA TYR A 66 -16.01 10.90 5.43
C TYR A 66 -14.91 11.86 4.91
N GLY A 67 -15.13 13.17 5.00
CA GLY A 67 -14.24 14.19 4.44
C GLY A 67 -14.28 14.32 2.92
N GLU A 68 -15.28 13.73 2.25
CA GLU A 68 -15.40 13.70 0.80
C GLU A 68 -16.50 14.61 0.25
N ALA A 69 -16.36 15.05 -1.00
CA ALA A 69 -17.33 15.93 -1.65
C ALA A 69 -18.56 15.16 -2.17
N SER A 70 -18.38 13.90 -2.55
CA SER A 70 -19.40 13.06 -3.17
C SER A 70 -19.30 11.59 -2.72
N TRP A 71 -20.36 10.81 -2.93
CA TRP A 71 -20.31 9.36 -2.72
C TRP A 71 -19.40 8.64 -3.72
N ASP A 72 -19.15 9.23 -4.89
CA ASP A 72 -18.20 8.68 -5.86
C ASP A 72 -16.76 8.79 -5.36
N ASP A 73 -16.40 9.88 -4.68
CA ASP A 73 -15.10 10.03 -4.02
C ASP A 73 -14.93 9.00 -2.88
N VAL A 74 -16.01 8.73 -2.14
CA VAL A 74 -16.04 7.68 -1.11
C VAL A 74 -15.81 6.30 -1.76
N ARG A 75 -16.56 5.96 -2.83
CA ARG A 75 -16.39 4.69 -3.57
C ARG A 75 -15.00 4.56 -4.18
N MET A 76 -14.39 5.64 -4.66
CA MET A 76 -13.06 5.60 -5.24
C MET A 76 -12.02 5.08 -4.24
N ARG A 77 -12.17 5.35 -2.93
CA ARG A 77 -11.33 4.74 -1.89
C ARG A 77 -11.57 3.24 -1.75
N VAL A 78 -12.81 2.80 -1.95
CA VAL A 78 -13.20 1.39 -1.85
C VAL A 78 -12.53 0.53 -2.92
N VAL A 79 -12.41 1.06 -4.15
CA VAL A 79 -11.76 0.35 -5.26
C VAL A 79 -10.34 -0.13 -4.88
N GLY A 80 -9.57 0.68 -4.15
CA GLY A 80 -8.19 0.36 -3.79
C GLY A 80 -8.07 -0.89 -2.92
N HIS A 81 -8.87 -0.99 -1.85
CA HIS A 81 -8.80 -2.17 -0.99
C HIS A 81 -9.48 -3.40 -1.62
N LEU A 82 -10.48 -3.24 -2.49
CA LEU A 82 -11.03 -4.36 -3.29
C LEU A 82 -9.94 -4.95 -4.18
N ALA A 83 -9.14 -4.10 -4.82
CA ALA A 83 -8.02 -4.53 -5.64
C ALA A 83 -6.98 -5.32 -4.82
N ILE A 84 -6.66 -4.87 -3.61
CA ILE A 84 -5.71 -5.55 -2.70
C ILE A 84 -6.26 -6.89 -2.24
N LEU A 85 -7.49 -6.92 -1.71
CA LEU A 85 -8.13 -8.14 -1.21
C LEU A 85 -8.26 -9.19 -2.32
N GLY A 86 -8.75 -8.79 -3.50
CA GLY A 86 -8.89 -9.70 -4.64
C GLY A 86 -7.54 -10.24 -5.13
N ARG A 87 -6.52 -9.39 -5.19
CA ARG A 87 -5.15 -9.76 -5.56
C ARG A 87 -4.53 -10.73 -4.56
N ASP A 88 -4.74 -10.53 -3.26
CA ASP A 88 -4.19 -11.41 -2.23
C ASP A 88 -4.89 -12.78 -2.18
N ARG A 89 -6.20 -12.84 -2.46
CA ARG A 89 -6.90 -14.11 -2.70
C ARG A 89 -6.28 -14.85 -3.89
N ALA A 90 -6.05 -14.16 -5.00
CA ALA A 90 -5.46 -14.77 -6.19
C ALA A 90 -4.02 -15.26 -5.95
N ARG A 91 -3.21 -14.47 -5.25
CA ARG A 91 -1.84 -14.84 -4.84
C ARG A 91 -1.80 -16.02 -3.90
N TRP A 92 -2.74 -16.12 -2.95
CA TRP A 92 -2.88 -17.31 -2.11
C TRP A 92 -3.04 -18.56 -2.98
N ALA A 93 -3.93 -18.53 -3.96
CA ALA A 93 -4.13 -19.65 -4.89
C ALA A 93 -2.87 -19.99 -5.70
N ALA A 94 -2.20 -18.95 -6.23
CA ALA A 94 -0.94 -19.11 -6.97
C ALA A 94 0.15 -19.75 -6.09
N MET A 95 0.26 -19.35 -4.82
CA MET A 95 1.20 -19.92 -3.85
C MET A 95 0.88 -21.39 -3.51
N GLN A 96 -0.37 -21.83 -3.64
CA GLN A 96 -0.77 -23.24 -3.56
C GLN A 96 -0.59 -24.00 -4.88
N GLY A 97 -0.15 -23.33 -5.96
CA GLY A 97 -0.04 -23.92 -7.30
C GLY A 97 -1.38 -24.08 -8.03
N ASP A 98 -2.47 -23.52 -7.51
CA ASP A 98 -3.79 -23.53 -8.16
C ASP A 98 -3.95 -22.33 -9.10
N TRP A 99 -3.33 -22.46 -10.28
CA TRP A 99 -3.30 -21.42 -11.31
C TRP A 99 -4.69 -21.13 -11.91
N ALA A 100 -5.56 -22.13 -12.00
CA ALA A 100 -6.92 -21.95 -12.50
C ALA A 100 -7.73 -21.09 -11.53
N ALA A 101 -7.64 -21.38 -10.23
CA ALA A 101 -8.34 -20.61 -9.23
C ALA A 101 -7.66 -19.26 -8.94
N CYS A 102 -6.35 -19.10 -9.21
CA CYS A 102 -5.73 -17.78 -9.29
C CYS A 102 -6.41 -16.91 -10.36
N ALA A 103 -6.53 -17.42 -11.58
CA ALA A 103 -7.15 -16.68 -12.68
C ALA A 103 -8.60 -16.29 -12.38
N ALA A 104 -9.40 -17.24 -11.84
CA ALA A 104 -10.78 -16.99 -11.47
C ALA A 104 -10.93 -15.87 -10.43
N ARG A 105 -10.08 -15.85 -9.39
CA ARG A 105 -10.11 -14.81 -8.34
C ARG A 105 -9.74 -13.42 -8.87
N TYR A 106 -8.84 -13.34 -9.85
CA TYR A 106 -8.57 -12.08 -10.55
C TYR A 106 -9.76 -11.62 -11.41
N ASP A 107 -10.41 -12.54 -12.13
CA ASP A 107 -11.61 -12.23 -12.92
C ASP A 107 -12.75 -11.72 -12.02
N GLU A 108 -12.98 -12.36 -10.86
CA GLU A 108 -13.94 -11.91 -9.84
C GLU A 108 -13.62 -10.50 -9.32
N SER A 109 -12.35 -10.23 -9.04
CA SER A 109 -11.88 -8.92 -8.57
C SER A 109 -12.12 -7.84 -9.63
N ALA A 110 -11.77 -8.11 -10.89
CA ALA A 110 -12.01 -7.21 -12.01
C ALA A 110 -13.51 -6.90 -12.19
N ALA A 111 -14.37 -7.93 -12.11
CA ALA A 111 -15.82 -7.77 -12.19
C ALA A 111 -16.37 -6.91 -11.04
N SER A 112 -15.91 -7.15 -9.81
CA SER A 112 -16.32 -6.40 -8.62
C SER A 112 -15.95 -4.92 -8.71
N MET A 113 -14.71 -4.62 -9.11
CA MET A 113 -14.26 -3.24 -9.32
C MET A 113 -15.03 -2.55 -10.45
N ARG A 114 -15.31 -3.24 -11.56
CA ARG A 114 -16.05 -2.70 -12.70
C ARG A 114 -17.50 -2.36 -12.35
N ALA A 115 -18.12 -3.12 -11.45
CA ALA A 115 -19.49 -2.88 -11.00
C ALA A 115 -19.64 -1.55 -10.23
N LEU A 116 -18.55 -0.98 -9.72
CA LEU A 116 -18.57 0.32 -9.06
C LEU A 116 -18.80 1.44 -10.05
N HIS A 117 -19.93 2.14 -9.90
CA HIS A 117 -20.16 3.41 -10.58
C HIS A 117 -19.27 4.49 -9.95
N LEU A 118 -18.44 5.12 -10.77
CA LEU A 118 -17.60 6.25 -10.40
C LEU A 118 -17.75 7.30 -11.48
N SER A 119 -17.91 8.56 -11.08
CA SER A 119 -17.86 9.72 -11.96
C SER A 119 -16.63 10.59 -11.69
N GLY A 120 -16.49 11.70 -12.43
CA GLY A 120 -15.38 12.63 -12.28
C GLY A 120 -14.11 12.23 -13.04
N THR A 121 -13.02 12.94 -12.76
CA THR A 121 -11.75 12.83 -13.52
C THR A 121 -10.71 11.92 -12.90
N THR A 122 -10.90 11.49 -11.64
CA THR A 122 -9.89 10.71 -10.88
C THR A 122 -10.33 9.27 -10.64
N GLY A 123 -11.58 9.05 -10.22
CA GLY A 123 -12.11 7.72 -9.90
C GLY A 123 -12.08 6.74 -11.09
N PRO A 124 -12.68 7.08 -12.24
CA PRO A 124 -12.71 6.16 -13.39
C PRO A 124 -11.32 5.74 -13.87
N PRO A 125 -10.33 6.64 -14.06
CA PRO A 125 -8.98 6.21 -14.45
C PRO A 125 -8.29 5.26 -13.45
N ILE A 126 -8.50 5.44 -12.14
CA ILE A 126 -7.98 4.53 -11.11
C ILE A 126 -8.63 3.15 -11.24
N ARG A 127 -9.96 3.10 -11.34
CA ARG A 127 -10.70 1.84 -11.52
C ARG A 127 -10.25 1.11 -12.79
N GLU A 128 -10.18 1.79 -13.93
CA GLU A 128 -9.76 1.17 -15.18
C GLU A 128 -8.34 0.61 -15.12
N ALA A 129 -7.41 1.34 -14.47
CA ALA A 129 -6.04 0.84 -14.28
C ALA A 129 -6.00 -0.45 -13.45
N LEU A 130 -6.78 -0.51 -12.36
CA LEU A 130 -6.84 -1.67 -11.47
C LEU A 130 -7.58 -2.87 -12.11
N VAL A 131 -8.66 -2.61 -12.84
CA VAL A 131 -9.40 -3.62 -13.62
C VAL A 131 -8.50 -4.21 -14.71
N ALA A 132 -7.86 -3.37 -15.53
CA ALA A 132 -6.96 -3.84 -16.58
C ALA A 132 -5.78 -4.66 -16.02
N ALA A 133 -5.26 -4.27 -14.86
CA ALA A 133 -4.22 -5.04 -14.18
C ALA A 133 -4.72 -6.40 -13.69
N ALA A 134 -5.92 -6.47 -13.08
CA ALA A 134 -6.51 -7.74 -12.66
C ALA A 134 -6.76 -8.68 -13.85
N GLU A 135 -7.30 -8.18 -14.96
CA GLU A 135 -7.53 -9.00 -16.17
C GLU A 135 -6.24 -9.51 -16.80
N ARG A 136 -5.22 -8.65 -16.87
CA ARG A 136 -3.89 -9.04 -17.30
C ARG A 136 -3.34 -10.15 -16.40
N ASP A 137 -3.41 -9.97 -15.09
CA ASP A 137 -2.87 -10.91 -14.10
C ASP A 137 -3.64 -12.26 -14.15
N ALA A 138 -4.97 -12.23 -14.39
CA ALA A 138 -5.77 -13.41 -14.69
C ALA A 138 -5.27 -14.14 -15.95
N GLY A 139 -4.96 -13.40 -17.01
CA GLY A 139 -4.39 -13.92 -18.25
C GLY A 139 -3.06 -14.64 -18.03
N LEU A 140 -2.18 -14.08 -17.19
CA LEU A 140 -0.92 -14.72 -16.81
C LEU A 140 -1.14 -16.02 -16.02
N CYS A 141 -2.04 -16.04 -15.03
CA CYS A 141 -2.38 -17.27 -14.31
C CYS A 141 -2.99 -18.34 -15.24
N ARG A 142 -3.86 -17.94 -16.17
CA ARG A 142 -4.46 -18.84 -17.16
C ARG A 142 -3.44 -19.42 -18.14
N ALA A 143 -2.46 -18.62 -18.54
CA ALA A 143 -1.36 -19.06 -19.40
C ALA A 143 -0.56 -20.21 -18.75
N VAL A 144 -0.20 -20.05 -17.46
CA VAL A 144 0.46 -21.11 -16.67
C VAL A 144 -0.44 -22.35 -16.55
N ALA A 145 -1.72 -22.17 -16.22
CA ALA A 145 -2.67 -23.27 -16.04
C ALA A 145 -2.88 -24.11 -17.32
N THR A 146 -2.85 -23.47 -18.49
CA THR A 146 -3.20 -24.10 -19.77
C THR A 146 -1.99 -24.47 -20.64
N GLY A 147 -0.79 -24.00 -20.28
CA GLY A 147 0.41 -24.15 -21.12
C GLY A 147 0.32 -23.37 -22.44
N VAL A 148 -0.51 -22.33 -22.50
CA VAL A 148 -0.61 -21.41 -23.64
C VAL A 148 0.12 -20.12 -23.28
N GLU A 149 0.97 -19.63 -24.19
CA GLU A 149 1.72 -18.40 -23.93
C GLU A 149 0.79 -17.19 -23.78
N PRO A 150 1.08 -16.27 -22.83
CA PRO A 150 0.28 -15.09 -22.64
C PRO A 150 0.45 -14.09 -23.79
N SER A 151 -0.57 -13.27 -24.04
CA SER A 151 -0.44 -12.14 -24.96
C SER A 151 0.49 -11.06 -24.39
N PRO A 152 1.26 -10.35 -25.23
CA PRO A 152 2.00 -9.17 -24.79
C PRO A 152 1.07 -8.16 -24.12
N SER A 153 1.54 -7.58 -23.01
CA SER A 153 0.80 -6.58 -22.25
C SER A 153 1.52 -5.23 -22.33
N PRO A 154 0.80 -4.10 -22.46
CA PRO A 154 1.42 -2.78 -22.38
C PRO A 154 1.93 -2.51 -20.96
N GLY A 155 2.89 -1.61 -20.82
CA GLY A 155 3.47 -1.21 -19.53
C GLY A 155 4.99 -1.27 -19.54
N THR A 156 5.60 -1.13 -18.37
CA THR A 156 7.05 -1.20 -18.18
C THR A 156 7.46 -2.58 -17.68
N ILE A 157 6.79 -3.10 -16.66
CA ILE A 157 7.06 -4.40 -16.02
C ILE A 157 6.15 -5.49 -16.58
N ALA A 158 4.89 -5.20 -16.88
CA ALA A 158 3.94 -6.16 -17.43
C ALA A 158 4.44 -6.93 -18.68
N PRO A 159 5.05 -6.30 -19.70
CA PRO A 159 5.58 -7.05 -20.84
C PRO A 159 6.73 -8.01 -20.45
N LEU A 160 7.56 -7.63 -19.48
CA LEU A 160 8.65 -8.49 -18.98
C LEU A 160 8.09 -9.72 -18.25
N ARG A 161 7.01 -9.56 -17.49
CA ARG A 161 6.30 -10.68 -16.84
C ARG A 161 5.66 -11.63 -17.84
N ALA A 162 5.00 -11.09 -18.87
CA ALA A 162 4.44 -11.92 -19.93
C ALA A 162 5.53 -12.78 -20.60
N ARG A 163 6.69 -12.18 -20.90
CA ARG A 163 7.86 -12.90 -21.42
C ARG A 163 8.37 -13.96 -20.46
N TRP A 164 8.46 -13.68 -19.16
CA TRP A 164 8.84 -14.69 -18.18
C TRP A 164 7.87 -15.88 -18.17
N VAL A 165 6.57 -15.62 -18.13
CA VAL A 165 5.54 -16.68 -18.15
C VAL A 165 5.62 -17.49 -19.46
N SER A 166 5.92 -16.86 -20.59
CA SER A 166 6.24 -17.58 -21.84
C SER A 166 7.42 -18.54 -21.68
N LEU A 167 8.50 -18.14 -20.99
CA LEU A 167 9.64 -19.05 -20.71
C LEU A 167 9.20 -20.25 -19.87
N VAL A 168 8.37 -20.03 -18.83
CA VAL A 168 7.82 -21.11 -17.99
C VAL A 168 7.01 -22.10 -18.83
N VAL A 169 6.11 -21.58 -19.67
CA VAL A 169 5.26 -22.40 -20.54
C VAL A 169 6.08 -23.21 -21.56
N ARG A 170 7.10 -22.60 -22.18
CA ARG A 170 7.96 -23.24 -23.19
C ARG A 170 8.90 -24.27 -22.58
N ASP A 171 9.51 -24.01 -21.43
CA ASP A 171 10.30 -25.03 -20.71
C ASP A 171 9.43 -26.23 -20.30
N GLY A 172 8.18 -25.98 -19.88
CA GLY A 172 7.21 -27.04 -19.59
C GLY A 172 6.88 -27.94 -20.79
N LYS A 173 7.10 -27.45 -22.02
CA LYS A 173 6.99 -28.21 -23.28
C LYS A 173 8.33 -28.86 -23.71
N GLY A 174 9.40 -28.66 -22.95
CA GLY A 174 10.72 -29.22 -23.21
C GLY A 174 11.62 -28.35 -24.11
N GLU A 175 11.28 -27.09 -24.34
CA GLU A 175 12.14 -26.17 -25.10
C GLU A 175 13.32 -25.64 -24.26
N ASP A 176 14.49 -25.45 -24.88
CA ASP A 176 15.60 -24.75 -24.24
C ASP A 176 15.38 -23.23 -24.31
N VAL A 177 15.07 -22.64 -23.15
CA VAL A 177 14.74 -21.22 -23.01
C VAL A 177 15.90 -20.34 -22.56
N ARG A 178 17.13 -20.88 -22.41
CA ARG A 178 18.26 -20.17 -21.78
C ARG A 178 18.67 -18.89 -22.52
N SER A 179 18.70 -18.93 -23.85
CA SER A 179 19.03 -17.75 -24.66
C SER A 179 18.00 -16.62 -24.47
N ASP A 180 16.72 -16.97 -24.47
CA ASP A 180 15.63 -16.00 -24.29
C ASP A 180 15.59 -15.46 -22.85
N ALA A 181 15.94 -16.28 -21.86
CA ALA A 181 16.13 -15.85 -20.48
C ALA A 181 17.28 -14.81 -20.37
N SER A 182 18.42 -15.05 -21.02
CA SER A 182 19.53 -14.08 -21.05
C SER A 182 19.11 -12.74 -21.67
N ALA A 183 18.35 -12.78 -22.77
CA ALA A 183 17.80 -11.58 -23.40
C ALA A 183 16.80 -10.84 -22.48
N LEU A 184 15.91 -11.58 -21.80
CA LEU A 184 14.97 -11.02 -20.83
C LEU A 184 15.72 -10.33 -19.68
N ALA A 185 16.77 -10.96 -19.14
CA ALA A 185 17.58 -10.37 -18.08
C ALA A 185 18.27 -9.08 -18.53
N ALA A 186 18.79 -9.04 -19.76
CA ALA A 186 19.41 -7.83 -20.32
C ALA A 186 18.40 -6.68 -20.46
N ASP A 187 17.19 -6.97 -20.92
CA ASP A 187 16.13 -5.96 -21.08
C ASP A 187 15.63 -5.45 -19.73
N ALA A 188 15.42 -6.36 -18.76
CA ALA A 188 14.96 -6.00 -17.42
C ALA A 188 15.96 -5.06 -16.70
N ARG A 189 17.28 -5.24 -16.88
CA ARG A 189 18.30 -4.33 -16.31
C ARG A 189 18.30 -2.92 -16.89
N ARG A 190 17.67 -2.70 -18.05
CA ARG A 190 17.57 -1.36 -18.67
C ARG A 190 16.39 -0.55 -18.13
N VAL A 191 15.50 -1.17 -17.36
CA VAL A 191 14.37 -0.47 -16.74
C VAL A 191 14.90 0.44 -15.64
N VAL A 192 14.50 1.70 -15.70
CA VAL A 192 14.83 2.72 -14.72
C VAL A 192 13.54 3.38 -14.24
N ALA A 193 13.45 3.59 -12.93
CA ALA A 193 12.36 4.31 -12.30
C ALA A 193 12.20 5.72 -12.90
N PRO A 194 10.96 6.16 -13.19
CA PRO A 194 10.72 7.51 -13.67
C PRO A 194 10.82 8.52 -12.50
N ASN A 195 11.36 9.70 -12.78
CA ASN A 195 11.58 10.74 -11.76
C ASN A 195 10.31 11.55 -11.41
N ASP A 196 9.24 11.39 -12.18
CA ASP A 196 8.01 12.18 -12.11
C ASP A 196 6.90 11.50 -11.28
N LEU A 197 7.25 10.49 -10.48
CA LEU A 197 6.37 9.74 -9.56
C LEU A 197 6.75 9.97 -8.08
N SER A 198 7.30 11.14 -7.75
CA SER A 198 7.57 11.50 -6.36
C SER A 198 6.26 11.69 -5.57
N LEU A 199 6.20 11.10 -4.37
CA LEU A 199 5.00 11.06 -3.53
C LEU A 199 4.54 12.42 -3.01
N ASP A 200 5.46 13.40 -3.03
CA ASP A 200 5.26 14.76 -2.52
C ASP A 200 5.24 15.81 -3.66
N ALA A 201 5.33 15.38 -4.94
CA ALA A 201 5.41 16.28 -6.09
C ALA A 201 4.03 16.78 -6.55
N PHE A 202 3.37 17.58 -5.72
CA PHE A 202 2.12 18.27 -6.04
C PHE A 202 2.04 19.63 -5.33
N GLY A 203 1.51 20.64 -6.01
CA GLY A 203 1.26 21.99 -5.47
C GLY A 203 -0.22 22.29 -5.22
N SER A 204 -1.14 21.50 -5.80
CA SER A 204 -2.59 21.65 -5.62
C SER A 204 -3.29 20.31 -5.36
N PHE A 205 -4.58 20.39 -5.03
CA PHE A 205 -5.43 19.21 -4.83
C PHE A 205 -5.64 18.44 -6.14
N GLU A 206 -5.83 19.16 -7.24
CA GLU A 206 -5.98 18.61 -8.59
C GLU A 206 -4.70 17.91 -9.05
N GLU A 207 -3.54 18.51 -8.82
CA GLU A 207 -2.24 17.90 -9.13
C GLU A 207 -2.00 16.64 -8.31
N ARG A 208 -2.38 16.64 -7.03
CA ARG A 208 -2.30 15.44 -6.18
C ARG A 208 -3.18 14.30 -6.70
N HIS A 209 -4.37 14.61 -7.20
CA HIS A 209 -5.24 13.61 -7.82
C HIS A 209 -4.68 13.07 -9.14
N ALA A 210 -4.13 13.93 -9.99
CA ALA A 210 -3.45 13.51 -11.21
C ALA A 210 -2.24 12.60 -10.89
N LEU A 211 -1.46 12.97 -9.87
CA LEU A 211 -0.35 12.14 -9.37
C LEU A 211 -0.86 10.78 -8.86
N ARG A 212 -1.97 10.73 -8.12
CA ARG A 212 -2.57 9.47 -7.64
C ARG A 212 -2.90 8.52 -8.80
N VAL A 213 -3.49 9.01 -9.89
CA VAL A 213 -3.79 8.17 -11.07
C VAL A 213 -2.51 7.55 -11.62
N ARG A 214 -1.47 8.37 -11.81
CA ARG A 214 -0.17 7.92 -12.36
C ARG A 214 0.53 6.92 -11.43
N LEU A 215 0.50 7.17 -10.12
CA LEU A 215 1.02 6.26 -9.11
C LEU A 215 0.30 4.91 -9.11
N VAL A 216 -1.04 4.90 -9.17
CA VAL A 216 -1.81 3.64 -9.22
C VAL A 216 -1.53 2.87 -10.51
N GLN A 217 -1.43 3.53 -11.65
CA GLN A 217 -1.07 2.88 -12.92
C GLN A 217 0.31 2.22 -12.84
N ALA A 218 1.30 2.93 -12.33
CA ALA A 218 2.66 2.42 -12.18
C ALA A 218 2.73 1.27 -11.16
N TRP A 219 2.02 1.39 -10.04
CA TRP A 219 1.87 0.31 -9.06
C TRP A 219 1.27 -0.94 -9.68
N ALA A 220 0.14 -0.78 -10.39
CA ALA A 220 -0.59 -1.89 -11.00
C ALA A 220 0.22 -2.60 -12.10
N ASP A 221 1.15 -1.90 -12.77
CA ASP A 221 2.14 -2.49 -13.67
C ASP A 221 3.26 -3.24 -12.90
N THR A 222 3.67 -2.70 -11.74
CA THR A 222 4.84 -3.14 -10.98
C THR A 222 4.59 -4.30 -10.03
N VAL A 223 3.41 -4.44 -9.44
CA VAL A 223 3.16 -5.47 -8.41
C VAL A 223 2.98 -6.88 -8.98
N SER A 224 3.56 -7.88 -8.32
CA SER A 224 3.52 -9.26 -8.81
C SER A 224 2.09 -9.84 -8.79
N PRO A 225 1.72 -10.64 -9.81
CA PRO A 225 0.47 -11.38 -9.80
C PRO A 225 0.50 -12.65 -8.93
N PHE A 226 1.69 -13.14 -8.56
CA PHE A 226 1.83 -14.49 -7.97
C PHE A 226 2.20 -14.46 -6.50
N THR A 227 2.93 -13.44 -6.07
CA THR A 227 3.35 -13.28 -4.68
C THR A 227 3.17 -11.84 -4.21
N PRO A 228 3.00 -11.59 -2.91
CA PRO A 228 3.03 -10.23 -2.39
C PRO A 228 4.45 -9.66 -2.50
N THR A 229 4.57 -8.53 -3.18
CA THR A 229 5.87 -7.89 -3.47
C THR A 229 5.96 -6.44 -3.01
N GLU A 230 4.81 -5.86 -2.66
CA GLU A 230 4.66 -4.49 -2.22
C GLU A 230 5.50 -4.21 -0.97
N PRO A 231 5.94 -2.95 -0.77
CA PRO A 231 6.51 -2.57 0.51
C PRO A 231 5.45 -2.70 1.61
N PHE A 232 5.85 -3.16 2.79
CA PHE A 232 5.18 -2.74 4.02
C PHE A 232 5.64 -1.31 4.39
N ASP A 233 5.43 -0.37 3.47
CA ASP A 233 5.88 1.01 3.45
C ASP A 233 5.18 1.75 2.31
N TYR A 234 5.46 3.04 2.12
CA TYR A 234 5.02 3.74 0.92
C TYR A 234 5.60 3.10 -0.34
N TRP A 235 4.76 2.91 -1.36
CA TRP A 235 5.23 2.54 -2.69
C TRP A 235 5.90 3.74 -3.37
N THR A 236 7.12 3.57 -3.86
CA THR A 236 7.87 4.61 -4.57
C THR A 236 8.18 4.16 -5.99
N ALA A 237 8.60 5.09 -6.85
CA ALA A 237 9.00 4.77 -8.23
C ALA A 237 10.15 3.75 -8.31
N GLU A 238 11.00 3.68 -7.28
CA GLU A 238 12.13 2.74 -7.18
C GLU A 238 11.65 1.27 -7.21
N GLU A 239 10.39 1.02 -6.86
CA GLU A 239 9.77 -0.30 -6.97
C GLU A 239 9.76 -0.85 -8.38
N ILE A 240 9.71 0.02 -9.40
CA ILE A 240 9.78 -0.38 -10.81
C ILE A 240 11.14 -1.01 -11.10
N THR A 241 12.23 -0.30 -10.75
CA THR A 241 13.60 -0.82 -10.90
C THR A 241 13.80 -2.08 -10.07
N ARG A 242 13.27 -2.11 -8.85
CA ARG A 242 13.37 -3.27 -7.95
C ARG A 242 12.68 -4.51 -8.53
N ALA A 243 11.48 -4.35 -9.05
CA ALA A 243 10.73 -5.41 -9.72
C ALA A 243 11.48 -5.93 -10.96
N ALA A 244 11.97 -5.03 -11.81
CA ALA A 244 12.76 -5.40 -12.98
C ALA A 244 14.06 -6.13 -12.58
N GLY A 245 14.73 -5.70 -11.51
CA GLY A 245 15.90 -6.39 -10.96
C GLY A 245 15.58 -7.81 -10.49
N GLY A 246 14.41 -8.03 -9.88
CA GLY A 246 13.96 -9.37 -9.50
C GLY A 246 13.72 -10.28 -10.71
N ILE A 247 13.09 -9.76 -11.76
CA ILE A 247 12.91 -10.47 -13.04
C ILE A 247 14.27 -10.80 -13.67
N ALA A 248 15.20 -9.85 -13.68
CA ALA A 248 16.54 -10.07 -14.21
C ALA A 248 17.27 -11.21 -13.47
N ALA A 249 17.23 -11.21 -12.14
CA ALA A 249 17.86 -12.23 -11.31
C ALA A 249 17.23 -13.63 -11.53
N ALA A 250 15.91 -13.71 -11.69
CA ALA A 250 15.22 -14.95 -12.02
C ALA A 250 15.62 -15.46 -13.41
N ALA A 251 15.70 -14.57 -14.41
CA ALA A 251 16.09 -14.89 -15.77
C ALA A 251 17.57 -15.29 -15.92
N ASP A 252 18.49 -14.66 -15.18
CA ASP A 252 19.90 -15.08 -15.12
C ASP A 252 20.07 -16.50 -14.58
N ALA A 253 19.28 -16.85 -13.56
CA ALA A 253 19.33 -18.18 -12.97
C ALA A 253 18.87 -19.25 -13.97
N VAL A 254 17.81 -18.95 -14.74
CA VAL A 254 17.34 -19.81 -15.84
C VAL A 254 18.41 -19.93 -16.93
N ALA A 255 19.00 -18.81 -17.35
CA ALA A 255 20.09 -18.82 -18.33
C ALA A 255 21.29 -19.68 -17.85
N SER A 256 21.51 -19.75 -16.54
CA SER A 256 22.54 -20.57 -15.89
C SER A 256 22.15 -22.03 -15.68
N GLY A 257 20.94 -22.44 -16.06
CA GLY A 257 20.46 -23.83 -16.03
C GLY A 257 19.41 -24.14 -14.97
N GLU A 258 18.92 -23.14 -14.22
CA GLU A 258 17.78 -23.34 -13.34
C GLU A 258 16.46 -23.51 -14.13
N LYS A 259 15.53 -24.30 -13.61
CA LYS A 259 14.19 -24.44 -14.18
C LYS A 259 13.36 -23.18 -13.90
N PRO A 260 12.75 -22.54 -14.92
CA PRO A 260 11.85 -21.42 -14.69
C PRO A 260 10.60 -21.88 -13.94
N SER A 261 10.08 -21.03 -13.05
CA SER A 261 8.80 -21.25 -12.37
C SER A 261 8.05 -19.92 -12.27
N ALA A 262 6.72 -19.96 -12.39
CA ALA A 262 5.90 -18.77 -12.14
C ALA A 262 6.07 -18.27 -10.70
N ALA A 263 6.28 -19.17 -9.74
CA ALA A 263 6.50 -18.81 -8.33
C ALA A 263 7.86 -18.14 -8.07
N THR A 264 8.83 -18.26 -8.98
CA THR A 264 10.17 -17.69 -8.82
C THR A 264 10.39 -16.40 -9.62
N LEU A 265 9.34 -15.86 -10.24
CA LEU A 265 9.37 -14.63 -11.06
C LEU A 265 9.99 -13.44 -10.32
N ASP A 266 9.62 -13.23 -9.06
CA ASP A 266 9.98 -12.02 -8.31
C ASP A 266 11.03 -12.33 -7.23
N ARG A 267 12.26 -12.68 -7.65
CA ARG A 267 13.45 -12.76 -6.78
C ARG A 267 13.93 -11.37 -6.38
N LEU A 268 13.06 -10.64 -5.69
CA LEU A 268 13.31 -9.24 -5.40
C LEU A 268 14.51 -9.10 -4.47
N PRO A 269 15.38 -8.11 -4.72
CA PRO A 269 16.42 -7.79 -3.76
C PRO A 269 15.76 -7.39 -2.42
N PRO A 270 16.42 -7.74 -1.29
CA PRO A 270 15.92 -7.37 0.02
C PRO A 270 15.85 -5.85 0.15
N ARG A 271 14.83 -5.37 0.87
CA ARG A 271 14.75 -3.96 1.23
C ARG A 271 15.69 -3.70 2.40
N PRO A 272 16.45 -2.59 2.40
CA PRO A 272 17.02 -2.09 3.63
C PRO A 272 15.90 -1.86 4.65
N THR A 273 16.07 -2.38 5.85
CA THR A 273 15.22 -2.03 6.99
C THR A 273 15.64 -0.64 7.45
N ALA A 274 14.74 0.34 7.31
CA ALA A 274 14.95 1.68 7.87
C ALA A 274 14.53 1.68 9.35
N PRO A 275 15.28 2.30 10.27
CA PRO A 275 14.87 2.42 11.67
C PRO A 275 13.67 3.37 11.81
N TYR A 276 12.94 3.28 12.93
CA TYR A 276 11.94 4.27 13.29
C TYR A 276 12.61 5.64 13.44
N THR A 277 11.95 6.70 12.98
CA THR A 277 12.43 8.08 13.12
C THR A 277 11.34 8.97 13.71
N ALA A 278 11.74 10.05 14.40
CA ALA A 278 10.79 11.05 14.87
C ALA A 278 9.99 11.68 13.72
N ALA A 279 10.64 11.91 12.56
CA ALA A 279 9.99 12.42 11.36
C ALA A 279 8.89 11.48 10.84
N GLU A 280 9.11 10.16 10.89
CA GLU A 280 8.10 9.17 10.53
C GLU A 280 6.95 9.15 11.55
N LEU A 281 7.26 9.02 12.84
CA LEU A 281 6.25 8.91 13.90
C LEU A 281 5.39 10.18 14.02
N GLY A 282 5.96 11.35 13.75
CA GLY A 282 5.27 12.65 13.76
C GLY A 282 4.69 13.08 12.42
N SER A 283 4.65 12.19 11.42
CA SER A 283 4.06 12.51 10.11
C SER A 283 2.54 12.40 10.11
N LEU A 284 1.90 13.16 9.22
CA LEU A 284 0.46 13.04 9.01
C LEU A 284 0.16 11.77 8.20
N VAL A 285 -0.58 10.83 8.80
CA VAL A 285 -1.13 9.67 8.09
C VAL A 285 -2.06 10.09 6.97
N THR A 286 -2.11 9.28 5.91
CA THR A 286 -3.22 9.39 4.98
C THR A 286 -4.52 8.89 5.61
N GLY A 287 -5.65 9.24 5.01
CA GLY A 287 -6.93 8.63 5.36
C GLY A 287 -6.90 7.10 5.16
N ASP A 288 -6.15 6.62 4.17
CA ASP A 288 -6.19 5.26 3.68
C ASP A 288 -4.91 4.49 4.05
N SER A 289 -4.95 3.67 5.11
CA SER A 289 -3.75 2.95 5.54
C SER A 289 -3.32 1.82 4.63
N THR A 290 -4.03 1.53 3.55
CA THR A 290 -3.44 0.68 2.50
C THR A 290 -2.25 1.40 1.85
N ILE A 291 -2.30 2.74 1.74
CA ILE A 291 -1.19 3.57 1.26
C ILE A 291 -0.09 3.62 2.32
N ASP A 292 -0.48 3.90 3.56
CA ASP A 292 0.50 4.06 4.64
C ASP A 292 1.16 2.73 5.02
N THR A 293 0.50 1.58 4.89
CA THR A 293 1.01 0.32 5.47
C THR A 293 1.28 -0.77 4.45
N LEU A 294 0.45 -0.94 3.42
CA LEU A 294 0.54 -2.07 2.47
C LEU A 294 1.27 -1.74 1.18
N GLY A 295 1.80 -0.52 1.05
CA GLY A 295 2.42 -0.08 -0.19
C GLY A 295 1.44 -0.08 -1.36
N PHE A 296 0.18 0.24 -1.11
CA PHE A 296 -0.70 0.70 -2.17
C PHE A 296 -0.23 2.08 -2.62
N ALA A 297 -0.14 2.30 -3.92
CA ALA A 297 0.42 3.56 -4.39
C ALA A 297 -0.57 4.71 -4.27
N GLY A 298 -0.11 5.77 -3.62
CA GLY A 298 -0.82 7.02 -3.50
C GLY A 298 0.11 8.11 -2.95
N PRO A 299 -0.22 9.38 -3.19
CA PRO A 299 0.55 10.49 -2.65
C PRO A 299 0.45 10.48 -1.13
N ARG A 300 1.48 11.02 -0.47
CA ARG A 300 1.45 11.26 0.97
C ARG A 300 0.31 12.22 1.35
N ALA A 301 0.07 12.35 2.65
CA ALA A 301 -0.92 13.27 3.16
C ALA A 301 -0.56 14.72 2.80
N ILE A 302 -1.58 15.57 2.65
CA ILE A 302 -1.37 17.00 2.43
C ILE A 302 -1.13 17.67 3.78
N GLY A 303 0.00 18.36 3.91
CA GLY A 303 0.35 19.14 5.09
C GLY A 303 1.06 18.34 6.18
N THR A 304 1.21 18.96 7.34
CA THR A 304 1.86 18.39 8.52
C THR A 304 0.96 18.51 9.75
N LEU A 305 1.26 17.73 10.78
CA LEU A 305 0.61 17.87 12.08
C LEU A 305 1.21 19.09 12.79
N SER A 306 0.41 20.13 13.01
CA SER A 306 0.87 21.35 13.70
C SER A 306 1.04 21.17 15.21
N ARG A 307 0.42 20.13 15.77
CA ARG A 307 0.60 19.66 17.16
C ARG A 307 0.73 18.15 17.13
N LEU A 308 1.53 17.60 18.04
CA LEU A 308 1.90 16.18 18.04
C LEU A 308 2.58 15.71 16.75
N GLY A 309 3.14 16.66 15.99
CA GLY A 309 3.87 16.39 14.75
C GLY A 309 5.37 16.53 14.93
N ALA A 310 6.13 16.16 13.91
CA ALA A 310 7.59 16.34 13.89
C ALA A 310 8.01 17.82 13.90
N ASP A 311 7.12 18.72 13.49
CA ASP A 311 7.35 20.18 13.51
C ASP A 311 6.93 20.83 14.86
N ASP A 312 6.38 20.06 15.80
CA ASP A 312 5.98 20.54 17.12
C ASP A 312 7.17 20.45 18.10
N PRO A 313 7.80 21.58 18.48
CA PRO A 313 9.01 21.55 19.31
C PRO A 313 8.76 21.01 20.73
N GLU A 314 7.52 21.07 21.23
CA GLU A 314 7.17 20.52 22.54
C GLU A 314 7.03 19.00 22.49
N HIS A 315 6.59 18.46 21.35
CA HIS A 315 6.36 17.02 21.18
C HIS A 315 7.55 16.27 20.56
N LEU A 316 8.42 16.96 19.82
CA LEU A 316 9.58 16.35 19.17
C LEU A 316 10.46 15.49 20.11
N PRO A 317 10.78 15.92 21.35
CA PRO A 317 11.55 15.08 22.27
C PRO A 317 10.86 13.75 22.62
N TRP A 318 9.52 13.73 22.68
CA TRP A 318 8.75 12.50 22.91
C TRP A 318 8.86 11.58 21.69
N LEU A 319 8.76 12.11 20.47
CA LEU A 319 8.90 11.34 19.23
C LEU A 319 10.30 10.72 19.09
N GLU A 320 11.34 11.46 19.45
CA GLU A 320 12.73 10.96 19.46
C GLU A 320 12.94 9.84 20.48
N ALA A 321 12.37 10.00 21.69
CA ALA A 321 12.41 8.98 22.73
C ALA A 321 11.63 7.72 22.31
N ALA A 322 10.44 7.89 21.72
CA ALA A 322 9.62 6.81 21.21
C ALA A 322 10.33 6.03 20.09
N ALA A 323 10.91 6.73 19.10
CA ALA A 323 11.68 6.10 18.04
C ALA A 323 12.89 5.33 18.60
N THR A 324 13.62 5.91 19.55
CA THR A 324 14.75 5.24 20.21
C THR A 324 14.30 3.97 20.94
N ALA A 325 13.21 4.05 21.72
CA ALA A 325 12.67 2.91 22.44
C ALA A 325 12.21 1.79 21.50
N LEU A 326 11.52 2.13 20.40
CA LEU A 326 11.05 1.17 19.40
C LEU A 326 12.21 0.49 18.66
N ASN A 327 13.25 1.24 18.29
CA ASN A 327 14.45 0.68 17.66
C ASN A 327 15.26 -0.23 18.60
N ALA A 328 15.17 -0.02 19.91
CA ALA A 328 15.88 -0.82 20.91
C ALA A 328 15.08 -2.05 21.39
N ALA A 329 13.75 -2.05 21.21
CA ALA A 329 12.88 -3.10 21.68
C ALA A 329 13.02 -4.37 20.83
N PRO A 330 13.12 -5.56 21.44
CA PRO A 330 12.92 -6.82 20.73
C PRO A 330 11.54 -6.86 20.06
N ALA A 331 11.43 -7.51 18.90
CA ALA A 331 10.16 -7.59 18.17
C ALA A 331 9.00 -8.10 19.03
N ALA A 332 9.23 -9.11 19.87
CA ALA A 332 8.22 -9.67 20.79
C ALA A 332 7.71 -8.67 21.85
N GLU A 333 8.48 -7.64 22.18
CA GLU A 333 8.10 -6.59 23.14
C GLU A 333 7.46 -5.37 22.46
N ALA A 334 7.63 -5.23 21.14
CA ALA A 334 7.13 -4.09 20.38
C ALA A 334 5.61 -3.88 20.51
N PRO A 335 4.74 -4.90 20.47
CA PRO A 335 3.29 -4.69 20.64
C PRO A 335 2.92 -4.03 21.97
N ALA A 336 3.54 -4.48 23.08
CA ALA A 336 3.28 -3.91 24.40
C ALA A 336 3.82 -2.48 24.51
N LEU A 337 4.99 -2.21 23.94
CA LEU A 337 5.57 -0.86 23.88
C LEU A 337 4.67 0.09 23.08
N VAL A 338 4.19 -0.32 21.90
CA VAL A 338 3.29 0.47 21.05
C VAL A 338 1.99 0.76 21.77
N ALA A 339 1.40 -0.23 22.45
CA ALA A 339 0.18 -0.03 23.24
C ALA A 339 0.38 1.01 24.35
N ARG A 340 1.52 0.99 25.05
CA ARG A 340 1.86 1.99 26.07
C ARG A 340 2.00 3.39 25.47
N LEU A 341 2.77 3.54 24.38
CA LEU A 341 2.96 4.82 23.70
C LEU A 341 1.64 5.38 23.15
N ALA A 342 0.75 4.52 22.64
CA ALA A 342 -0.58 4.92 22.19
C ALA A 342 -1.46 5.39 23.36
N ALA A 343 -1.37 4.75 24.52
CA ALA A 343 -2.07 5.20 25.73
C ALA A 343 -1.59 6.57 26.20
N GLU A 344 -0.27 6.85 26.14
CA GLU A 344 0.27 8.19 26.43
C GLU A 344 -0.28 9.24 25.46
N LEU A 345 -0.35 8.93 24.16
CA LEU A 345 -0.95 9.83 23.16
C LEU A 345 -2.45 10.07 23.39
N ALA A 346 -3.17 9.08 23.92
CA ALA A 346 -4.60 9.19 24.18
C ALA A 346 -4.94 10.23 25.26
N GLU A 347 -4.00 10.55 26.15
CA GLU A 347 -4.15 11.58 27.19
C GLU A 347 -4.14 13.02 26.63
N TYR A 348 -3.65 13.23 25.41
CA TYR A 348 -3.67 14.55 24.80
C TYR A 348 -5.09 15.00 24.43
N PRO A 349 -5.43 16.30 24.53
CA PRO A 349 -6.73 16.81 24.11
C PRO A 349 -6.82 16.99 22.59
N GLY A 350 -8.03 16.94 22.06
CA GLY A 350 -8.37 17.16 20.64
C GLY A 350 -8.36 15.91 19.75
N GLY A 351 -8.94 16.04 18.56
CA GLY A 351 -8.93 14.99 17.53
C GLY A 351 -7.55 14.67 16.92
N ILE A 352 -6.56 15.55 17.13
CA ILE A 352 -5.21 15.37 16.57
C ILE A 352 -4.52 14.10 17.09
N ARG A 353 -4.81 13.69 18.33
CA ARG A 353 -4.25 12.48 18.96
C ARG A 353 -4.54 11.20 18.17
N TYR A 354 -5.70 11.10 17.53
CA TYR A 354 -6.07 9.89 16.79
C TYR A 354 -5.21 9.72 15.53
N TYR A 355 -4.79 10.82 14.89
CA TYR A 355 -3.83 10.77 13.79
C TYR A 355 -2.44 10.31 14.27
N ALA A 356 -1.98 10.81 15.43
CA ALA A 356 -0.71 10.40 16.02
C ALA A 356 -0.73 8.92 16.44
N ILE A 357 -1.80 8.45 17.10
CA ILE A 357 -1.99 7.04 17.47
C ILE A 357 -2.01 6.16 16.21
N LYS A 358 -2.79 6.55 15.19
CA LYS A 358 -2.84 5.83 13.91
C LYS A 358 -1.49 5.78 13.22
N GLN A 359 -0.72 6.88 13.22
CA GLN A 359 0.64 6.92 12.64
C GLN A 359 1.57 5.96 13.38
N LEU A 360 1.59 6.02 14.71
CA LEU A 360 2.39 5.14 15.55
C LEU A 360 2.08 3.66 15.27
N GLN A 361 0.79 3.29 15.25
CA GLN A 361 0.36 1.92 14.98
C GLN A 361 0.68 1.48 13.55
N ASN A 362 0.41 2.31 12.54
CA ASN A 362 0.74 2.00 11.14
C ASN A 362 2.24 1.82 10.95
N SER A 363 3.07 2.70 11.52
CA SER A 363 4.53 2.55 11.53
C SER A 363 4.94 1.24 12.18
N ALA A 364 4.41 0.92 13.36
CA ALA A 364 4.78 -0.31 14.04
C ALA A 364 4.43 -1.58 13.23
N VAL A 365 3.22 -1.64 12.64
CA VAL A 365 2.83 -2.73 11.73
C VAL A 365 3.79 -2.83 10.55
N ARG A 366 4.13 -1.70 9.90
CA ARG A 366 5.07 -1.67 8.78
C ARG A 366 6.43 -2.25 9.13
N HIS A 367 7.05 -1.72 10.18
CA HIS A 367 8.41 -2.09 10.57
C HIS A 367 8.50 -3.58 10.93
N LEU A 368 7.59 -4.06 11.78
CA LEU A 368 7.52 -5.48 12.15
C LEU A 368 7.31 -6.37 10.92
N ALA A 369 6.41 -5.98 10.02
CA ALA A 369 6.11 -6.78 8.83
C ALA A 369 7.27 -6.80 7.80
N ARG A 370 8.01 -5.68 7.63
CA ARG A 370 9.22 -5.66 6.78
C ARG A 370 10.32 -6.58 7.30
N GLU A 371 10.39 -6.76 8.62
CA GLU A 371 11.37 -7.61 9.29
C GLU A 371 10.92 -9.09 9.38
N GLY A 372 9.71 -9.42 8.89
CA GLY A 372 9.16 -10.77 8.93
C GLY A 372 8.48 -11.14 10.25
N HIS A 373 8.29 -10.19 11.16
CA HIS A 373 7.60 -10.35 12.45
C HIS A 373 6.07 -10.19 12.27
N TYR A 374 5.47 -11.03 11.43
CA TYR A 374 4.05 -10.91 11.04
C TYR A 374 3.09 -11.14 12.20
N GLY A 375 3.44 -12.01 13.16
CA GLY A 375 2.59 -12.28 14.34
C GLY A 375 2.50 -11.08 15.27
N GLU A 376 3.62 -10.41 15.51
CA GLU A 376 3.71 -9.18 16.30
C GLU A 376 3.02 -8.02 15.58
N ALA A 377 3.18 -7.91 14.25
CA ALA A 377 2.47 -6.93 13.43
C ALA A 377 0.95 -7.12 13.53
N LEU A 378 0.44 -8.37 13.52
CA LEU A 378 -0.97 -8.68 13.73
C LEU A 378 -1.47 -8.25 15.12
N GLN A 379 -0.65 -8.41 16.17
CA GLN A 379 -1.00 -7.95 17.52
C GLN A 379 -1.15 -6.42 17.58
N VAL A 380 -0.23 -5.68 16.95
CA VAL A 380 -0.34 -4.22 16.86
C VAL A 380 -1.57 -3.81 16.06
N LEU A 381 -1.83 -4.48 14.92
CA LEU A 381 -2.99 -4.21 14.08
C LEU A 381 -4.30 -4.44 14.83
N ALA A 382 -4.39 -5.51 15.63
CA ALA A 382 -5.58 -5.82 16.43
C ALA A 382 -5.95 -4.70 17.42
N ALA A 383 -4.97 -3.92 17.89
CA ALA A 383 -5.20 -2.77 18.77
C ALA A 383 -5.86 -1.57 18.05
N ASN A 384 -6.06 -1.63 16.74
CA ASN A 384 -6.89 -0.66 15.99
C ASN A 384 -8.39 -0.98 16.11
N GLN A 385 -8.77 -2.02 16.85
CA GLN A 385 -10.17 -2.42 17.06
C GLN A 385 -10.55 -2.35 18.55
N PRO A 386 -11.80 -1.94 18.89
CA PRO A 386 -12.83 -1.46 17.96
C PRO A 386 -12.47 -0.11 17.34
N LEU A 387 -12.96 0.15 16.13
CA LEU A 387 -12.74 1.42 15.44
C LEU A 387 -13.18 2.62 16.30
N HIS A 388 -12.31 3.62 16.43
CA HIS A 388 -12.65 4.86 17.09
C HIS A 388 -13.58 5.72 16.22
N ASN A 389 -14.28 6.67 16.81
CA ASN A 389 -15.24 7.51 16.08
C ASN A 389 -14.61 8.29 14.90
N GLN A 390 -13.32 8.62 15.00
CA GLN A 390 -12.60 9.24 13.88
C GLN A 390 -12.18 8.26 12.78
N ASP A 391 -11.99 6.99 13.12
CA ASP A 391 -11.70 5.95 12.14
C ASP A 391 -12.86 5.77 11.16
N TRP A 392 -14.09 6.03 11.61
CA TRP A 392 -15.28 6.07 10.76
C TRP A 392 -15.34 7.26 9.80
N ALA A 393 -14.53 8.30 9.99
CA ALA A 393 -14.34 9.34 8.98
C ALA A 393 -13.44 8.87 7.83
N CYS A 394 -12.80 7.71 7.93
CA CYS A 394 -12.18 7.03 6.80
C CYS A 394 -13.21 6.09 6.14
N PRO A 395 -13.53 6.28 4.84
CA PRO A 395 -14.32 5.31 4.09
C PRO A 395 -13.81 3.88 4.29
N ASP A 396 -14.71 3.02 4.74
CA ASP A 396 -14.51 1.58 4.87
C ASP A 396 -13.23 1.15 5.60
N ARG A 397 -12.96 1.82 6.73
CA ARG A 397 -11.79 1.54 7.56
C ARG A 397 -11.71 0.09 8.03
N ALA A 398 -12.86 -0.55 8.27
CA ALA A 398 -12.93 -1.95 8.68
C ALA A 398 -12.35 -2.87 7.58
N ALA A 399 -12.78 -2.75 6.33
CA ALA A 399 -12.23 -3.55 5.23
C ALA A 399 -10.73 -3.27 5.02
N ILE A 400 -10.27 -2.03 5.19
CA ILE A 400 -8.84 -1.68 5.11
C ILE A 400 -8.01 -2.45 6.15
N LEU A 401 -8.43 -2.46 7.42
CA LEU A 401 -7.71 -3.19 8.46
C LEU A 401 -7.73 -4.70 8.20
N ILE A 402 -8.85 -5.24 7.73
CA ILE A 402 -8.95 -6.66 7.35
C ILE A 402 -8.06 -6.99 6.14
N ALA A 403 -7.89 -6.07 5.19
CA ALA A 403 -6.95 -6.23 4.08
C ALA A 403 -5.49 -6.30 4.57
N ILE A 404 -5.13 -5.48 5.56
CA ILE A 404 -3.80 -5.53 6.19
C ILE A 404 -3.60 -6.88 6.89
N GLU A 405 -4.60 -7.32 7.66
CA GLU A 405 -4.60 -8.61 8.34
C GLU A 405 -4.45 -9.77 7.35
N ALA A 406 -5.23 -9.78 6.27
CA ALA A 406 -5.17 -10.80 5.23
C ALA A 406 -3.77 -10.88 4.59
N ARG A 407 -3.13 -9.73 4.32
CA ARG A 407 -1.76 -9.69 3.78
C ARG A 407 -0.73 -10.27 4.76
N LEU A 408 -0.83 -9.91 6.04
CA LEU A 408 0.07 -10.44 7.08
C LEU A 408 -0.10 -11.96 7.22
N LEU A 409 -1.34 -12.44 7.22
CA LEU A 409 -1.66 -13.87 7.27
C LEU A 409 -1.12 -14.60 6.03
N LEU A 410 -1.28 -14.02 4.83
CA LEU A 410 -0.76 -14.56 3.57
C LEU A 410 0.76 -14.78 3.65
N LEU A 411 1.50 -13.77 4.12
CA LEU A 411 2.95 -13.82 4.23
C LEU A 411 3.44 -14.73 5.36
N SER A 412 2.65 -14.90 6.42
CA SER A 412 2.91 -15.89 7.46
C SER A 412 2.56 -17.34 7.05
N GLY A 413 1.93 -17.53 5.88
CA GLY A 413 1.45 -18.83 5.42
C GLY A 413 0.26 -19.38 6.21
N ALA A 414 -0.51 -18.51 6.87
CA ALA A 414 -1.63 -18.94 7.70
C ALA A 414 -2.79 -19.50 6.83
N PRO A 415 -3.40 -20.63 7.22
CA PRO A 415 -4.47 -21.27 6.43
C PRO A 415 -5.77 -20.45 6.41
N THR A 416 -5.93 -19.48 7.31
CA THR A 416 -7.10 -18.59 7.39
C THR A 416 -7.03 -17.41 6.43
N THR A 417 -5.93 -17.24 5.68
CA THR A 417 -5.70 -16.12 4.76
C THR A 417 -6.88 -15.83 3.85
N GLU A 418 -7.36 -16.86 3.13
CA GLU A 418 -8.46 -16.70 2.18
C GLU A 418 -9.76 -16.30 2.87
N ALA A 419 -10.11 -16.96 3.97
CA ALA A 419 -11.31 -16.64 4.74
C ALA A 419 -11.29 -15.21 5.30
N THR A 420 -10.12 -14.72 5.72
CA THR A 420 -9.94 -13.33 6.17
C THR A 420 -10.10 -12.35 5.01
N ALA A 421 -9.52 -12.63 3.83
CA ALA A 421 -9.70 -11.78 2.66
C ALA A 421 -11.16 -11.72 2.20
N GLU A 422 -11.89 -12.84 2.22
CA GLU A 422 -13.32 -12.88 1.93
C GLU A 422 -14.16 -12.13 2.95
N ARG A 423 -13.75 -12.13 4.23
CA ARG A 423 -14.37 -11.27 5.24
C ARG A 423 -14.20 -9.79 4.88
N GLY A 424 -13.03 -9.40 4.42
CA GLY A 424 -12.77 -8.03 3.96
C GLY A 424 -13.66 -7.62 2.77
N LEU A 425 -13.85 -8.53 1.80
CA LEU A 425 -14.75 -8.28 0.67
C LEU A 425 -16.21 -8.11 1.12
N ARG A 426 -16.69 -8.95 2.04
CA ARG A 426 -18.05 -8.82 2.60
C ARG A 426 -18.25 -7.52 3.36
N GLU A 427 -17.23 -7.06 4.08
CA GLU A 427 -17.26 -5.76 4.76
C GLU A 427 -17.37 -4.61 3.75
N ALA A 428 -16.59 -4.66 2.68
CA ALA A 428 -16.66 -3.69 1.59
C ALA A 428 -18.02 -3.69 0.88
N ASP A 429 -18.59 -4.87 0.62
CA ASP A 429 -19.94 -5.00 0.04
C ASP A 429 -21.01 -4.40 0.97
N ALA A 430 -20.90 -4.65 2.28
CA ALA A 430 -21.81 -4.07 3.27
C ALA A 430 -21.69 -2.53 3.31
N PHE A 431 -20.46 -2.01 3.27
CA PHE A 431 -20.21 -0.57 3.17
C PHE A 431 -20.82 0.04 1.90
N LEU A 432 -20.62 -0.59 0.74
CA LEU A 432 -21.18 -0.15 -0.54
C LEU A 432 -22.71 -0.20 -0.57
N ALA A 433 -23.31 -1.22 0.04
CA ALA A 433 -24.76 -1.32 0.21
C ALA A 433 -25.31 -0.17 1.06
N HIS A 434 -24.60 0.20 2.14
CA HIS A 434 -24.94 1.38 2.94
C HIS A 434 -24.87 2.66 2.10
N VAL A 435 -23.78 2.89 1.36
CA VAL A 435 -23.65 4.04 0.45
C VAL A 435 -24.83 4.12 -0.53
N ALA A 436 -25.17 3.03 -1.20
CA ALA A 436 -26.29 2.97 -2.15
C ALA A 436 -27.65 3.29 -1.49
N SER A 437 -27.86 2.83 -0.25
CA SER A 437 -29.09 3.14 0.50
C SER A 437 -29.22 4.64 0.81
N ARG A 438 -28.10 5.33 1.05
CA ARG A 438 -28.08 6.77 1.35
C ARG A 438 -28.29 7.65 0.13
N GLU A 439 -27.85 7.21 -1.04
CA GLU A 439 -28.13 7.91 -2.30
C GLU A 439 -29.60 7.84 -2.69
N THR A 440 -30.23 6.68 -2.53
CA THR A 440 -31.65 6.47 -2.89
C THR A 440 -32.59 7.12 -1.89
N GLY A 441 -32.27 7.08 -0.59
CA GLY A 441 -33.04 7.69 0.49
C GLY A 441 -32.89 9.22 0.63
N GLY A 442 -31.95 9.84 -0.09
CA GLY A 442 -31.68 11.29 -0.05
C GLY A 442 -32.65 12.17 -0.87
N SER A 443 -33.59 11.57 -1.60
CA SER A 443 -34.66 12.29 -2.32
C SER A 443 -35.80 12.76 -1.39
N GLY A 444 -35.45 13.37 -0.26
CA GLY A 444 -36.40 14.19 0.49
C GLY A 444 -36.96 15.31 -0.39
N PRO A 445 -38.23 15.73 -0.22
CA PRO A 445 -38.82 16.79 -1.04
C PRO A 445 -37.93 18.04 -0.98
N PRO A 446 -37.84 18.82 -2.09
CA PRO A 446 -37.04 20.03 -2.10
C PRO A 446 -37.43 20.89 -0.91
N LYS A 447 -36.43 21.26 -0.09
CA LYS A 447 -36.63 22.24 0.98
C LYS A 447 -37.18 23.51 0.30
N ARG A 448 -38.45 23.80 0.57
CA ARG A 448 -39.12 25.02 0.13
C ARG A 448 -38.55 26.23 0.87
#